data_AF-A0A6N9VFP6-F1
#
_entry.id   AF-A0A6N9VFP6-F1
#
_cell.length_a   1.000
_cell.length_b   1.000
_cell.length_c   1.000
_cell.angle_alpha   90.00
_cell.angle_beta   90.00
_cell.angle_gamma   90.00
#
_symmetry.space_group_name_H-M   'P 1'
#
loop_
_entity.id
_entity.type
_entity.pdbx_description
1 polymer ?
#
loop_
_entity_poly.entity_id
_entity_poly.type
_entity_poly.pdbx_seq_one_letter_code
_entity_poly.pdbx_strand_id
1 'polypeptide(L)'
;LAVGTSAWRTALSGWLPVAGLGVLQVAALMSVLHWGLGLEMARAAGTIGFLVLVSACFTAIVQWLNARFGAAGRILVLAVLMLQLTSAGGTYPVQTSPGFFNAIHPFLPMTYVVEALRLLITGGPLGPVWQACAVLAAFTAGALALT
;
A
#
# COMPACT_ATOMS: atom_id res chain seq x y z
N LEU A 1 10.52 -10.59 -33.90
CA LEU A 1 11.10 -11.84 -33.38
C LEU A 1 10.95 -11.83 -31.87
N ALA A 2 10.04 -12.69 -31.38
CA ALA A 2 9.69 -12.82 -29.97
C ALA A 2 10.88 -13.39 -29.20
N VAL A 3 11.54 -12.55 -28.40
CA VAL A 3 12.53 -13.02 -27.42
C VAL A 3 11.75 -13.40 -26.17
N GLY A 4 11.89 -14.66 -25.76
CA GLY A 4 11.28 -15.26 -24.57
C GLY A 4 11.81 -14.68 -23.26
N THR A 5 11.61 -13.38 -23.02
CA THR A 5 11.70 -12.83 -21.67
C THR A 5 10.43 -13.23 -20.93
N SER A 6 10.59 -14.16 -19.99
CA SER A 6 9.57 -14.54 -19.00
C SER A 6 8.75 -13.31 -18.57
N ALA A 7 7.41 -13.37 -18.70
CA ALA A 7 6.48 -12.29 -18.34
C ALA A 7 6.79 -11.72 -16.94
N TRP A 8 7.21 -12.60 -16.03
CA TRP A 8 7.71 -12.28 -14.68
C TRP A 8 8.87 -11.27 -14.65
N ARG A 9 9.81 -11.38 -15.58
CA ARG A 9 10.99 -10.51 -15.67
C ARG A 9 10.61 -9.11 -16.15
N THR A 10 9.63 -9.02 -17.07
CA THR A 10 9.08 -7.76 -17.56
C THR A 10 8.27 -7.06 -16.48
N ALA A 11 7.47 -7.81 -15.70
CA ALA A 11 6.74 -7.31 -14.54
C ALA A 11 7.70 -6.77 -13.47
N LEU A 12 8.72 -7.55 -13.07
CA LEU A 12 9.74 -7.13 -12.10
C LEU A 12 10.53 -5.91 -12.58
N SER A 13 10.96 -5.89 -13.85
CA SER A 13 11.75 -4.77 -14.39
C SER A 13 10.96 -3.47 -14.51
N GLY A 14 9.64 -3.56 -14.73
CA GLY A 14 8.75 -2.40 -14.74
C GLY A 14 8.39 -1.91 -13.33
N TRP A 15 8.36 -2.81 -12.36
CA TRP A 15 8.00 -2.51 -10.97
C TRP A 15 9.16 -1.93 -10.16
N LEU A 16 10.38 -2.44 -10.35
CA LEU A 16 11.60 -2.03 -9.64
C LEU A 16 11.83 -0.51 -9.61
N PRO A 17 11.78 0.24 -10.74
CA PRO A 17 12.02 1.68 -10.71
C PRO A 17 10.92 2.44 -9.94
N VAL A 18 9.67 1.98 -10.02
CA VAL A 18 8.54 2.60 -9.30
C VAL A 18 8.64 2.32 -7.80
N ALA A 19 9.01 1.09 -7.42
CA ALA A 19 9.29 0.74 -6.03
C ALA A 19 10.47 1.54 -5.46
N GLY A 20 11.53 1.75 -6.25
CA GLY A 20 12.66 2.60 -5.87
C GLY A 20 12.28 4.06 -5.63
N LEU A 21 11.46 4.64 -6.51
CA LEU A 21 10.87 5.97 -6.29
C LEU A 21 9.98 6.00 -5.04
N GLY A 22 9.24 4.93 -4.78
CA GLY A 22 8.44 4.75 -3.57
C GLY A 22 9.28 4.81 -2.29
N VAL A 23 10.44 4.15 -2.26
CA VAL A 23 11.38 4.21 -1.13
C VAL A 23 11.89 5.63 -0.91
N LEU A 24 12.24 6.35 -1.98
CA LEU A 24 12.66 7.75 -1.89
C LEU A 24 11.53 8.64 -1.35
N GLN A 25 10.30 8.43 -1.81
CA GLN A 25 9.12 9.16 -1.32
C GLN A 25 8.87 8.90 0.17
N VAL A 26 8.99 7.65 0.61
CA VAL A 26 8.85 7.26 2.03
C VAL A 26 9.93 7.94 2.88
N ALA A 27 11.18 7.93 2.44
CA ALA A 27 12.29 8.57 3.14
C ALA A 27 12.09 10.09 3.24
N ALA A 28 11.65 10.73 2.16
CA ALA A 28 11.34 12.16 2.14
C ALA A 28 10.20 12.50 3.12
N LEU A 29 9.11 11.71 3.09
CA LEU A 29 7.99 11.87 4.02
C LEU A 29 8.46 11.74 5.47
N MET A 30 9.19 10.68 5.81
CA MET A 30 9.66 10.48 7.18
C MET A 30 10.65 11.56 7.64
N SER A 31 11.48 12.08 6.74
CA SER A 31 12.37 13.20 7.06
C SER A 31 11.55 14.43 7.45
N VAL A 32 10.51 14.76 6.68
CA VAL A 32 9.61 15.89 6.98
C VAL A 32 8.81 15.66 8.27
N LEU A 33 8.30 14.45 8.50
CA LEU A 33 7.53 14.12 9.70
C LEU A 33 8.39 14.20 10.97
N HIS A 34 9.62 13.69 10.93
CA HIS A 34 10.49 13.70 12.10
C HIS A 34 11.10 15.08 12.35
N TRP A 35 11.59 15.77 11.33
CA TRP A 35 12.29 17.06 11.49
C TRP A 35 11.35 18.26 11.45
N GLY A 36 10.26 18.18 10.67
CA GLY A 36 9.29 19.27 10.53
C GLY A 36 8.20 19.25 11.59
N LEU A 37 7.72 18.06 11.99
CA LEU A 37 6.63 17.91 12.96
C LEU A 37 7.08 17.42 14.34
N GLY A 38 8.33 16.97 14.49
CA GLY A 38 8.86 16.47 15.77
C GLY A 38 8.22 15.15 16.20
N LEU A 39 7.71 14.36 15.26
CA LEU A 39 6.98 13.12 15.57
C LEU A 39 7.95 12.07 16.13
N GLU A 40 7.86 11.80 17.43
CA GLU A 40 8.56 10.69 18.08
C GLU A 40 7.78 9.41 17.87
N MET A 41 8.28 8.57 16.97
CA MET A 41 7.68 7.29 16.67
C MET A 41 8.27 6.24 17.60
N ALA A 42 7.42 5.57 18.38
CA ALA A 42 7.85 4.50 19.28
C ALA A 42 8.68 3.42 18.55
N ARG A 43 8.43 3.19 17.26
CA ARG A 43 9.16 2.25 16.40
C ARG A 43 9.49 2.84 15.02
N ALA A 44 10.34 3.86 14.96
CA ALA A 44 10.74 4.52 13.71
C ALA A 44 11.17 3.53 12.59
N ALA A 45 12.04 2.56 12.90
CA ALA A 45 12.51 1.58 11.93
C ALA A 45 11.38 0.67 11.40
N GLY A 46 10.45 0.26 12.28
CA GLY A 46 9.30 -0.56 11.91
C GLY A 46 8.35 0.18 10.97
N THR A 47 8.12 1.47 11.22
CA THR A 47 7.22 2.28 10.39
C THR A 47 7.81 2.57 9.01
N ILE A 48 9.12 2.80 8.90
CA ILE A 48 9.78 2.97 7.60
C ILE A 48 9.66 1.68 6.78
N GLY A 49 10.00 0.53 7.37
CA GLY A 49 9.87 -0.76 6.68
C GLY A 49 8.43 -1.05 6.25
N PHE A 50 7.45 -0.72 7.10
CA PHE A 50 6.04 -0.85 6.78
C PHE A 50 5.62 0.07 5.63
N LEU A 51 6.00 1.34 5.64
CA LEU A 51 5.67 2.28 4.56
C LEU A 51 6.26 1.85 3.21
N VAL A 52 7.47 1.29 3.21
CA VAL A 52 8.08 0.72 2.00
C VAL A 52 7.25 -0.45 1.48
N LEU A 53 6.82 -1.37 2.36
CA LEU A 53 5.96 -2.50 1.99
C LEU A 53 4.60 -2.03 1.44
N VAL A 54 4.03 -0.97 2.03
CA VAL A 54 2.81 -0.34 1.54
C VAL A 54 3.02 0.21 0.14
N SER A 55 4.06 1.03 -0.06
CA SER A 55 4.38 1.58 -1.39
C SER A 55 4.57 0.49 -2.44
N ALA A 56 5.29 -0.58 -2.08
CA ALA A 56 5.47 -1.78 -2.91
C ALA A 56 4.13 -2.44 -3.30
N CYS A 57 3.22 -2.63 -2.34
CA CYS A 57 1.92 -3.23 -2.59
C CYS A 57 1.05 -2.40 -3.54
N PHE A 58 0.93 -1.10 -3.27
CA PHE A 58 0.10 -0.20 -4.10
C PHE A 58 0.63 -0.08 -5.52
N THR A 59 1.95 0.03 -5.69
CA THR A 59 2.57 0.10 -7.01
C THR A 59 2.38 -1.20 -7.80
N ALA A 60 2.43 -2.36 -7.14
CA ALA A 60 2.13 -3.66 -7.77
C ALA A 60 0.65 -3.76 -8.21
N ILE A 61 -0.30 -3.35 -7.36
CA ILE A 61 -1.73 -3.34 -7.69
C ILE A 61 -2.02 -2.42 -8.90
N VAL A 62 -1.45 -1.22 -8.90
CA VAL A 62 -1.59 -0.25 -9.99
C VAL A 62 -0.99 -0.80 -11.29
N GLN A 63 0.18 -1.42 -11.22
CA GLN A 63 0.81 -2.05 -12.37
C GLN A 63 -0.07 -3.17 -12.95
N TRP A 64 -0.57 -4.05 -12.10
CA TRP A 64 -1.44 -5.16 -12.48
C TRP A 64 -2.72 -4.68 -13.19
N LEU A 65 -3.42 -3.70 -12.60
CA LEU A 65 -4.63 -3.12 -13.20
C LEU A 65 -4.37 -2.50 -14.57
N ASN A 66 -3.26 -1.77 -14.72
CA ASN A 66 -2.88 -1.17 -16.00
C ASN A 66 -2.46 -2.23 -17.03
N ALA A 67 -1.71 -3.27 -16.61
CA ALA A 67 -1.28 -4.35 -17.49
C ALA A 67 -2.47 -5.17 -18.01
N ARG A 68 -3.47 -5.43 -17.15
CA ARG A 68 -4.62 -6.27 -17.51
C ARG A 68 -5.70 -5.54 -18.31
N PHE A 69 -5.93 -4.25 -18.05
CA PHE A 69 -7.05 -3.49 -18.64
C PHE A 69 -6.62 -2.35 -19.57
N GLY A 70 -5.32 -2.09 -19.74
CA GLY A 70 -4.79 -1.05 -20.63
C GLY A 70 -5.33 0.35 -20.27
N ALA A 71 -5.86 1.09 -21.24
CA ALA A 71 -6.38 2.45 -21.03
C ALA A 71 -7.54 2.52 -20.02
N ALA A 72 -8.37 1.48 -19.93
CA ALA A 72 -9.44 1.39 -18.93
C ALA A 72 -8.89 1.14 -17.51
N GLY A 73 -7.72 0.51 -17.40
CA GLY A 73 -7.04 0.25 -16.14
C GLY A 73 -6.75 1.52 -15.35
N ARG A 74 -6.44 2.63 -16.04
CA ARG A 74 -6.16 3.91 -15.38
C ARG A 74 -7.38 4.50 -14.66
N ILE A 75 -8.56 4.32 -15.23
CA ILE A 75 -9.84 4.74 -14.62
C ILE A 75 -10.14 3.84 -13.42
N LEU A 76 -9.94 2.53 -13.55
CA LEU A 76 -10.13 1.57 -12.45
C LEU A 76 -9.18 1.85 -11.28
N VAL A 77 -7.91 2.16 -11.55
CA VAL A 77 -6.94 2.56 -10.52
C VAL A 77 -7.44 3.77 -9.75
N LEU A 78 -7.93 4.82 -10.44
CA LEU A 78 -8.47 6.00 -9.79
C LEU A 78 -9.70 5.67 -8.94
N ALA A 79 -10.62 4.86 -9.45
CA ALA A 79 -11.80 4.43 -8.70
C ALA A 79 -11.42 3.66 -7.42
N VAL A 80 -10.47 2.72 -7.54
CA VAL A 80 -9.95 1.93 -6.41
C VAL A 80 -9.22 2.82 -5.39
N LEU A 81 -8.45 3.82 -5.84
CA LEU A 81 -7.79 4.78 -4.96
C LEU A 81 -8.78 5.67 -4.21
N MET A 82 -9.82 6.17 -4.89
CA MET A 82 -10.87 6.99 -4.26
C MET A 82 -11.65 6.19 -3.20
N LEU A 83 -12.01 4.95 -3.52
CA LEU A 83 -12.69 4.04 -2.61
C LEU A 83 -11.83 3.78 -1.36
N GLN A 84 -10.55 3.49 -1.55
CA GLN A 84 -9.61 3.24 -0.47
C GLN A 84 -9.39 4.46 0.42
N LEU A 85 -9.26 5.66 -0.16
CA LEU A 85 -9.10 6.90 0.60
C LEU A 85 -10.32 7.17 1.49
N THR A 86 -11.52 6.96 0.95
CA THR A 86 -12.78 7.15 1.68
C THR A 86 -12.97 6.11 2.78
N SER A 87 -12.53 4.88 2.53
CA SER A 87 -12.67 3.76 3.48
C SER A 87 -11.58 3.73 4.56
N ALA A 88 -10.44 4.40 4.35
CA ALA A 88 -9.28 4.33 5.25
C ALA A 88 -9.53 4.88 6.67
N GLY A 89 -10.70 5.47 6.96
CA GLY A 89 -11.10 5.86 8.32
C GLY A 89 -10.20 6.92 8.97
N GLY A 90 -9.43 7.68 8.16
CA GLY A 90 -8.43 8.62 8.67
C GLY A 90 -9.03 9.80 9.45
N THR A 91 -10.22 10.26 9.06
CA THR A 91 -10.89 11.42 9.67
C THR A 91 -12.20 11.06 10.38
N TYR A 92 -12.81 9.93 10.02
CA TYR A 92 -14.07 9.44 10.63
C TYR A 92 -13.99 7.95 10.94
N PRO A 93 -14.48 7.50 12.12
CA PRO A 93 -14.53 6.10 12.46
C PRO A 93 -15.44 5.34 11.49
N VAL A 94 -14.94 4.22 10.95
CA VAL A 94 -15.63 3.38 9.94
C VAL A 94 -16.98 2.83 10.43
N GLN A 95 -17.25 2.91 11.73
CA GLN A 95 -18.52 2.59 12.35
C GLN A 95 -19.63 3.61 12.05
N THR A 96 -19.28 4.82 11.60
CA THR A 96 -20.23 5.87 11.20
C THR A 96 -20.47 5.94 9.70
N SER A 97 -19.71 5.19 8.90
CA SER A 97 -19.86 5.13 7.44
C SER A 97 -20.98 4.14 7.06
N PRO A 98 -21.78 4.43 6.00
CA PRO A 98 -22.88 3.58 5.59
C PRO A 98 -22.42 2.13 5.33
N GLY A 99 -23.27 1.14 5.64
CA GLY A 99 -22.89 -0.29 5.73
C GLY A 99 -22.17 -0.88 4.52
N PHE A 100 -22.31 -0.28 3.33
CA PHE A 100 -21.53 -0.60 2.14
C PHE A 100 -20.01 -0.43 2.35
N PHE A 101 -19.58 0.64 2.99
CA PHE A 101 -18.16 0.87 3.29
C PHE A 101 -17.64 -0.10 4.35
N ASN A 102 -18.45 -0.45 5.36
CA ASN A 102 -18.07 -1.40 6.40
C ASN A 102 -17.86 -2.82 5.85
N ALA A 103 -18.67 -3.23 4.86
CA ALA A 103 -18.53 -4.53 4.20
C ALA A 103 -17.28 -4.63 3.30
N ILE A 104 -16.87 -3.52 2.68
CA ILE A 104 -15.71 -3.48 1.77
C ILE A 104 -14.40 -3.19 2.53
N HIS A 105 -14.49 -2.48 3.66
CA HIS A 105 -13.38 -2.15 4.54
C HIS A 105 -12.39 -3.30 4.81
N PRO A 106 -12.83 -4.53 5.20
CA PRO A 106 -11.89 -5.64 5.45
C PRO A 106 -11.18 -6.16 4.20
N PHE A 107 -11.67 -5.85 2.99
CA PHE A 107 -11.04 -6.29 1.75
C PHE A 107 -10.03 -5.28 1.21
N LEU A 108 -9.96 -4.07 1.77
CA LEU A 108 -9.08 -3.02 1.27
C LEU A 108 -7.74 -3.00 2.01
N PRO A 109 -6.60 -3.04 1.28
CA PRO A 109 -5.29 -3.03 1.93
C PRO A 109 -5.07 -1.76 2.76
N MET A 110 -5.63 -0.61 2.33
CA MET A 110 -5.55 0.66 3.08
C MET A 110 -6.03 0.57 4.53
N THR A 111 -7.04 -0.24 4.81
CA THR A 111 -7.57 -0.42 6.17
C THR A 111 -6.51 -0.97 7.12
N TYR A 112 -5.80 -2.01 6.68
CA TYR A 112 -4.73 -2.62 7.46
C TYR A 112 -3.53 -1.67 7.62
N VAL A 113 -3.30 -0.81 6.61
CA VAL A 113 -2.23 0.20 6.65
C VAL A 113 -2.47 1.22 7.76
N VAL A 114 -3.67 1.79 7.84
CA VAL A 114 -3.97 2.86 8.82
C VAL A 114 -3.93 2.32 10.25
N GLU A 115 -4.47 1.12 10.48
CA GLU A 115 -4.45 0.50 11.81
C GLU A 115 -3.03 0.14 12.25
N ALA A 116 -2.24 -0.49 11.36
CA ALA A 116 -0.86 -0.83 11.66
C ALA A 116 0.01 0.41 11.88
N LEU A 117 -0.18 1.48 11.08
CA LEU A 117 0.52 2.75 11.27
C LEU A 117 0.18 3.39 12.62
N ARG A 118 -1.10 3.38 13.00
CA ARG A 118 -1.53 3.90 14.30
C ARG A 118 -0.79 3.18 15.42
N LEU A 119 -0.77 1.84 15.40
CA LEU A 119 -0.08 1.02 16.41
C LEU A 119 1.45 1.20 16.40
N LEU A 120 2.07 1.37 15.23
CA LEU A 120 3.50 1.59 15.08
C LEU A 120 3.94 2.94 15.63
N ILE A 121 3.12 3.98 15.47
CA ILE A 121 3.37 5.33 15.97
C ILE A 121 3.11 5.40 17.48
N THR A 122 1.98 4.84 17.96
CA THR A 122 1.60 4.90 19.38
C THR A 122 2.30 3.86 20.26
N GLY A 123 3.03 2.90 19.68
CA GLY A 123 3.76 1.87 20.42
C GLY A 123 2.90 0.67 20.85
N GLY A 124 1.76 0.45 20.19
CA GLY A 124 0.84 -0.65 20.47
C GLY A 124 1.37 -2.06 20.15
N PRO A 125 0.56 -3.10 20.41
CA PRO A 125 0.92 -4.50 20.17
C PRO A 125 1.27 -4.77 18.69
N LEU A 126 2.29 -5.60 18.45
CA LEU A 126 2.77 -5.94 17.10
C LEU A 126 1.90 -6.97 16.35
N GLY A 127 1.04 -7.72 17.03
CA GLY A 127 0.24 -8.78 16.41
C GLY A 127 -0.52 -8.32 15.16
N PRO A 128 -1.31 -7.24 15.23
CA PRO A 128 -2.02 -6.70 14.07
C PRO A 128 -1.09 -6.15 12.98
N VAL A 129 0.10 -5.64 13.36
CA VAL A 129 1.10 -5.14 12.41
C VAL A 129 1.67 -6.28 11.57
N TRP A 130 1.97 -7.43 12.18
CA TRP A 130 2.42 -8.63 11.46
C TRP A 130 1.33 -9.15 10.51
N GLN A 131 0.08 -9.13 10.94
CA GLN A 131 -1.05 -9.52 10.09
C GLN A 131 -1.20 -8.57 8.89
N ALA A 132 -1.09 -7.26 9.11
CA ALA A 132 -1.09 -6.28 8.03
C ALA A 132 0.07 -6.51 7.04
N CYS A 133 1.28 -6.75 7.53
CA CYS A 133 2.43 -7.11 6.70
C CYS A 133 2.17 -8.35 5.84
N ALA A 134 1.60 -9.41 6.44
CA ALA A 134 1.29 -10.64 5.72
C ALA A 134 0.25 -10.43 4.61
N VAL A 135 -0.81 -9.65 4.88
CA VAL A 135 -1.84 -9.31 3.90
C VAL A 135 -1.24 -8.47 2.76
N LEU A 136 -0.48 -7.44 3.07
CA LEU A 136 0.19 -6.59 2.07
C LEU A 136 1.16 -7.38 1.20
N ALA A 137 1.96 -8.28 1.81
CA ALA A 137 2.86 -9.16 1.08
C ALA A 137 2.09 -10.12 0.15
N ALA A 138 0.99 -10.70 0.61
CA ALA A 138 0.14 -11.58 -0.21
C ALA A 138 -0.48 -10.82 -1.40
N PHE A 139 -0.98 -9.60 -1.19
CA PHE A 139 -1.48 -8.75 -2.27
C PHE A 139 -0.39 -8.37 -3.27
N THR A 140 0.80 -8.02 -2.79
CA THR A 140 1.96 -7.68 -3.64
C THR A 140 2.36 -8.88 -4.50
N ALA A 141 2.49 -10.06 -3.89
CA ALA A 141 2.83 -11.30 -4.59
C ALA A 141 1.75 -11.70 -5.60
N GLY A 142 0.47 -11.59 -5.24
CA GLY A 142 -0.65 -11.87 -6.13
C GLY A 142 -0.70 -10.92 -7.33
N ALA A 143 -0.52 -9.62 -7.10
CA ALA A 143 -0.49 -8.62 -8.18
C ALA A 143 0.68 -8.84 -9.14
N LEU A 144 1.89 -9.14 -8.62
CA LEU A 144 3.05 -9.46 -9.44
C LEU A 144 2.87 -10.78 -10.21
N ALA A 145 2.25 -11.80 -9.60
CA ALA A 145 2.01 -13.10 -10.25
C ALA A 145 0.99 -13.02 -11.38
N LEU A 146 0.05 -12.07 -11.31
CA LEU A 146 -1.02 -11.90 -12.30
C LEU A 146 -0.68 -10.86 -13.38
N THR A 147 0.49 -10.22 -13.32
CA THR A 147 1.00 -9.23 -14.29
C THR A 147 1.89 -9.92 -15.32
#